data_AF-A0A9E6CLT7-F1
#
_entry.id   AF-A0A9E6CLT7-F1
#
_cell.length_a   1.000
_cell.length_b   1.000
_cell.length_c   1.000
_cell.angle_alpha   90.00
_cell.angle_beta   90.00
_cell.angle_gamma   90.00
#
_symmetry.space_group_name_H-M   'P 1'
#
loop_
_entity.id
_entity.type
_entity.pdbx_description
1 polymer ?
#
loop_
_entity_poly.entity_id
_entity_poly.type
_entity_poly.pdbx_seq_one_letter_code
_entity_poly.pdbx_strand_id
1 'polypeptide(L)' 'TSAITEMYLSLVQDDPENAPLYFQKISRIYASMGNEEEARRFRVFAQQAENGGMRDGHTI' A
#
# COMPACT_ATOMS: atom_id res chain seq x y z
N THR A 1 8.64 11.78 8.32
CA THR A 1 7.67 11.22 7.35
C THR A 1 7.17 12.34 6.45
N SER A 2 6.81 12.04 5.19
CA SER A 2 6.38 13.05 4.22
C SER A 2 4.85 13.18 4.25
N ALA A 3 4.31 14.40 4.17
CA ALA A 3 2.86 14.65 4.20
C ALA A 3 2.09 13.82 3.14
N ILE A 4 2.74 13.51 2.01
CA ILE A 4 2.17 12.69 0.94
C ILE A 4 1.99 11.22 1.40
N THR A 5 2.94 10.68 2.16
CA THR A 5 2.81 9.30 2.68
C THR A 5 1.69 9.20 3.71
N GLU A 6 1.51 10.22 4.54
CA GLU A 6 0.43 10.28 5.52
C GLU A 6 -0.95 10.38 4.83
N MET A 7 -1.06 11.18 3.77
CA MET A 7 -2.28 11.24 2.95
C MET A 7 -2.65 9.87 2.37
N TYR A 8 -1.69 9.14 1.78
CA TYR A 8 -1.97 7.80 1.24
C TYR A 8 -2.33 6.80 2.34
N LEU A 9 -1.78 6.91 3.55
CA LEU A 9 -2.14 6.07 4.68
C LEU A 9 -3.56 6.35 5.19
N SER A 10 -4.03 7.60 5.15
CA SER A 10 -5.43 7.92 5.40
C SER A 10 -6.34 7.27 4.37
N LEU A 11 -5.97 7.31 3.08
CA LEU A 11 -6.76 6.67 2.01
C LEU A 11 -6.90 5.15 2.16
N VAL A 12 -5.94 4.47 2.78
CA VAL A 12 -6.07 3.03 3.09
C VAL A 12 -7.22 2.77 4.07
N GLN A 13 -7.50 3.70 4.98
CA GLN A 13 -8.61 3.59 5.92
C GLN A 13 -9.94 4.01 5.29
N ASP A 14 -9.92 5.05 4.45
CA ASP A 14 -11.12 5.59 3.81
C ASP A 14 -11.62 4.70 2.66
N ASP A 15 -10.70 4.01 1.96
CA ASP A 15 -10.97 3.24 0.75
C ASP A 15 -10.11 1.95 0.72
N PRO A 16 -10.45 0.95 1.57
CA PRO A 16 -9.63 -0.24 1.75
C PRO A 16 -9.54 -1.13 0.50
N GLU A 17 -10.53 -1.06 -0.41
CA GLU A 17 -10.52 -1.81 -1.68
C GLU A 17 -9.33 -1.41 -2.57
N ASN A 18 -8.88 -0.16 -2.51
CA ASN A 18 -7.72 0.34 -3.23
C ASN A 18 -6.44 0.39 -2.37
N ALA A 19 -6.45 -0.16 -1.15
CA ALA A 19 -5.28 -0.23 -0.27
C ALA A 19 -4.00 -0.75 -0.98
N PRO A 20 -4.06 -1.79 -1.84
CA PRO A 20 -2.92 -2.18 -2.66
C PRO A 20 -2.24 -1.04 -3.42
N LEU A 21 -3.05 -0.25 -4.11
CA LEU A 21 -2.60 0.85 -4.95
C LEU A 21 -1.94 1.94 -4.11
N TYR A 22 -2.51 2.25 -2.95
CA TYR A 22 -1.96 3.25 -2.03
C TYR A 22 -0.61 2.79 -1.45
N PHE A 23 -0.49 1.54 -1.03
CA PHE A 23 0.78 0.99 -0.56
C PHE A 23 1.86 0.96 -1.67
N GLN A 24 1.49 0.64 -2.92
CA GLN A 24 2.43 0.72 -4.05
C GLN A 24 2.94 2.16 -4.27
N LYS A 25 2.06 3.17 -4.17
CA LYS A 25 2.45 4.58 -4.29
C LYS A 25 3.40 5.01 -3.17
N ILE A 26 3.13 4.61 -1.92
CA ILE A 26 4.02 4.88 -0.78
C ILE A 26 5.39 4.22 -0.98
N SER A 27 5.42 2.96 -1.45
CA SER A 27 6.68 2.27 -1.76
C SER A 27 7.54 3.06 -2.76
N ARG A 28 6.93 3.58 -3.83
CA ARG A 28 7.63 4.34 -4.86
C ARG A 28 8.20 5.66 -4.32
N ILE A 29 7.51 6.31 -3.39
CA ILE A 29 8.00 7.52 -2.70
C ILE A 29 9.25 7.20 -1.88
N TYR A 30 9.23 6.14 -1.07
CA TYR A 30 10.41 5.73 -0.31
C TYR A 30 11.59 5.34 -1.21
N ALA A 31 11.34 4.61 -2.30
CA ALA A 31 12.38 4.27 -3.27
C ALA A 31 13.01 5.53 -3.90
N SER A 32 12.19 6.54 -4.23
CA SER A 32 12.67 7.82 -4.77
C SER A 32 13.51 8.63 -3.78
N MET A 33 13.38 8.37 -2.48
CA MET A 33 14.19 9.00 -1.43
C MET A 33 15.45 8.18 -1.09
N GLY A 34 15.71 7.07 -1.81
CA GLY A 34 16.81 6.15 -1.50
C GLY A 34 16.55 5.25 -0.28
N ASN A 35 15.32 5.23 0.24
CA ASN A 35 14.94 4.40 1.37
C ASN A 35 14.38 3.05 0.89
N GLU A 36 15.29 2.17 0.48
CA GLU A 36 14.94 0.88 -0.11
C GLU A 36 14.27 -0.09 0.87
N GLU A 37 14.60 0.00 2.16
CA GLU A 37 14.03 -0.86 3.19
C GLU A 37 12.54 -0.57 3.38
N GLU A 38 12.19 0.72 3.58
CA GLU A 38 10.79 1.13 3.69
C GLU A 38 10.04 0.87 2.38
N ALA A 39 10.68 1.15 1.23
CA ALA A 39 10.08 0.84 -0.06
C ALA A 39 9.71 -0.66 -0.18
N ARG A 40 10.57 -1.56 0.29
CA ARG A 40 10.31 -3.00 0.28
C ARG A 40 9.17 -3.39 1.21
N ARG A 41 9.13 -2.85 2.43
CA ARG A 41 8.04 -3.11 3.39
C ARG A 41 6.68 -2.74 2.79
N PHE A 42 6.57 -1.56 2.18
CA PHE A 42 5.33 -1.13 1.54
C PHE A 42 4.96 -1.94 0.29
N ARG A 43 5.93 -2.52 -0.45
CA ARG A 43 5.60 -3.50 -1.51
C ARG A 43 5.00 -4.78 -0.93
N VAL A 44 5.46 -5.22 0.23
CA VAL A 44 4.93 -6.41 0.89
C VAL A 44 3.52 -6.14 1.43
N PHE A 45 3.24 -4.95 1.94
CA PHE A 45 1.88 -4.54 2.30
C PHE A 45 0.93 -4.49 1.09
N ALA A 46 1.39 -3.94 -0.05
CA ALA A 46 0.61 -3.96 -1.28
C ALA A 46 0.23 -5.39 -1.68
N GLN A 47 1.21 -6.30 -1.77
CA GLN A 47 0.96 -7.71 -2.14
C GLN A 47 0.02 -8.42 -1.15
N GLN A 48 0.15 -8.14 0.15
CA GLN A 48 -0.75 -8.72 1.15
C GLN A 48 -2.18 -8.18 1.01
N ALA A 49 -2.36 -6.89 0.72
CA ALA A 49 -3.67 -6.31 0.49
C ALA A 49 -4.32 -6.86 -0.79
N GLU A 50 -3.54 -7.09 -1.86
CA GLU A 50 -4.03 -7.73 -3.10
C GLU A 50 -4.51 -9.15 -2.82
N ASN A 51 -3.70 -9.95 -2.12
CA ASN A 51 -4.05 -11.33 -1.80
C ASN A 51 -5.13 -11.44 -0.71
N GLY A 52 -5.25 -10.46 0.18
CA GLY A 52 -6.27 -10.38 1.22
C GLY A 52 -7.64 -10.06 0.64
N GLY A 53 -7.73 -9.06 -0.25
CA GLY A 53 -8.97 -8.71 -0.95
C GLY A 53 -9.51 -9.83 -1.85
N MET A 54 -8.64 -10.72 -2.34
CA MET A 54 -9.04 -11.90 -3.12
C MET A 54 -9.66 -13.03 -2.28
N ARG A 55 -9.55 -13.01 -0.94
CA ARG A 55 -10.09 -14.09 -0.07
C ARG A 55 -11.53 -13.85 0.37
N ASP A 56 -12.00 -12.60 0.33
CA ASP A 56 -13.38 -12.23 0.68
C ASP A 56 -14.31 -12.14 -0.55
N GLY A 57 -13.79 -12.40 -1.75
CA GLY A 57 -14.58 -12.64 -2.97
C GLY A 57 -14.98 -14.11 -3.08
N HIS A 58 -16.09 -14.49 -2.46
CA HIS A 58 -16.69 -15.83 -2.59
C HIS A 58 -16.87 -16.20 -4.07
N THR A 59 -16.01 -17.10 -4.58
CA THR A 59 -16.26 -17.81 -5.83
C THR A 59 -17.20 -18.97 -5.50
N ILE A 60 -18.42 -18.88 -6.02
CA ILE A 60 -19.43 -19.95 -6.08
C ILE A 60 -18.90 -21.24 -6.72
#